data_AF-A0A7J4F9C2-F1
#
_entry.id   AF-A0A7J4F9C2-F1
#
_cell.length_a   1.000
_cell.length_b   1.000
_cell.length_c   1.000
_cell.angle_alpha   90.00
_cell.angle_beta   90.00
_cell.angle_gamma   90.00
#
_symmetry.space_group_name_H-M   'P 1'
#
loop_
_entity.id
_entity.type
_entity.pdbx_description
1 polymer ?
#
loop_
_entity_poly.entity_id
_entity_poly.type
_entity_poly.pdbx_seq_one_letter_code
_entity_poly.pdbx_strand_id
1 'polypeptide(L)'
;MRTRTLPIMMLGMLVLVGMLALPASGSNWTAMIYLDGDNNLEYYAGVEMKEVNASDADIDVLVLKDDWGTNDTHLYHVRNGTTTRLYPSWLGREANMGDGDTLAAFVNWSLSTYPANHSLLTLWDHGGSFVGCCVDSTNGSDILRIPEIRSALEDALGDGGRIDVLGFADCLMSSVEVASEMAPVADYMVGSEKVGWACATEGINWDFDDIIDYMVN
;
A
#
# COMPACT_ATOMS: atom_id res chain seq x y z
N MET A 1 6.16 -40.66 61.45
CA MET A 1 5.23 -40.38 60.32
C MET A 1 5.73 -39.12 59.61
N ARG A 2 6.40 -39.27 58.46
CA ARG A 2 6.78 -38.14 57.60
C ARG A 2 6.04 -38.33 56.27
N THR A 3 5.04 -37.48 56.04
CA THR A 3 4.29 -37.43 54.79
C THR A 3 5.16 -36.77 53.72
N ARG A 4 5.43 -37.48 52.63
CA ARG A 4 6.06 -36.93 51.43
C ARG A 4 4.96 -36.40 50.52
N THR A 5 4.91 -35.08 50.32
CA THR A 5 4.12 -34.44 49.28
C THR A 5 4.87 -34.54 47.95
N LEU A 6 4.20 -35.08 46.93
CA LEU A 6 4.68 -35.08 45.53
C LEU A 6 4.28 -33.75 44.87
N PRO A 7 5.15 -33.11 44.07
CA PRO A 7 4.77 -31.92 43.32
C PRO A 7 3.95 -32.31 42.08
N ILE A 8 2.87 -31.58 41.86
CA ILE A 8 2.02 -31.66 40.67
C ILE A 8 2.78 -30.96 39.53
N MET A 9 3.23 -31.70 38.51
CA MET A 9 3.65 -31.11 37.24
C MET A 9 2.40 -30.64 36.49
N MET A 10 2.17 -29.33 36.43
CA MET A 10 1.25 -28.75 35.44
C MET A 10 1.88 -28.91 34.06
N LEU A 11 1.30 -29.78 33.24
CA LEU A 11 1.58 -29.86 31.82
C LEU A 11 0.93 -28.65 31.15
N GLY A 12 1.72 -27.63 30.81
CA GLY A 12 1.25 -26.47 30.07
C GLY A 12 0.82 -26.90 28.67
N MET A 13 -0.47 -26.74 28.36
CA MET A 13 -1.00 -26.96 27.02
C MET A 13 -0.55 -25.78 26.14
N LEU A 14 0.49 -26.01 25.34
CA LEU A 14 0.92 -25.09 24.30
C LEU A 14 -0.17 -25.06 23.23
N VAL A 15 -1.07 -24.07 23.29
CA VAL A 15 -1.98 -23.78 22.20
C VAL A 15 -1.15 -23.14 21.11
N LEU A 16 -0.70 -23.97 20.17
CA LEU A 16 -0.16 -23.50 18.89
C LEU A 16 -1.35 -22.89 18.14
N VAL A 17 -1.56 -21.58 18.30
CA VAL A 17 -2.42 -20.82 17.39
C VAL A 17 -1.65 -20.81 16.08
N GLY A 18 -1.93 -21.78 15.22
CA GLY A 18 -1.49 -21.72 13.83
C GLY A 18 -2.10 -20.45 13.25
N MET A 19 -1.26 -19.47 12.93
CA MET A 19 -1.61 -18.49 11.91
C MET A 19 -2.05 -19.32 10.71
N LEU A 20 -3.33 -19.26 10.38
CA LEU A 20 -3.79 -19.71 9.07
C LEU A 20 -3.04 -18.84 8.08
N ALA A 21 -1.95 -19.36 7.53
CA ALA A 21 -1.42 -18.85 6.28
C ALA A 21 -2.57 -19.01 5.29
N LEU A 22 -3.14 -17.87 4.89
CA LEU A 22 -4.05 -17.84 3.76
C LEU A 22 -3.27 -18.46 2.59
N PRO A 23 -3.91 -19.30 1.76
CA PRO A 23 -3.23 -19.82 0.58
C PRO A 23 -2.70 -18.63 -0.21
N ALA A 24 -1.42 -18.64 -0.56
CA ALA A 24 -0.83 -17.71 -1.52
C ALA A 24 -1.81 -17.61 -2.69
N SER A 25 -2.35 -16.42 -2.91
CA SER A 25 -3.23 -16.21 -4.04
C SER A 25 -2.42 -16.58 -5.28
N GLY A 26 -2.97 -17.47 -6.12
CA GLY A 26 -2.29 -17.91 -7.32
C GLY A 26 -2.27 -16.84 -8.42
N SER A 27 -2.30 -15.56 -8.06
CA SER A 27 -2.23 -14.44 -8.98
C SER A 27 -0.81 -14.22 -9.46
N ASN A 28 -0.70 -13.77 -10.70
CA ASN A 28 0.56 -13.34 -11.27
C ASN A 28 0.94 -11.92 -10.83
N TRP A 29 -0.03 -11.08 -10.45
CA TRP A 29 0.18 -9.71 -10.00
C TRP A 29 -0.39 -9.41 -8.60
N THR A 30 0.35 -8.60 -7.85
CA THR A 30 -0.14 -7.87 -6.68
C THR A 30 0.00 -6.37 -6.92
N ALA A 31 -1.12 -5.68 -7.06
CA ALA A 31 -1.17 -4.22 -7.14
C ALA A 31 -1.50 -3.63 -5.78
N MET A 32 -0.75 -2.61 -5.38
CA MET A 32 -0.88 -1.90 -4.12
C MET A 32 -1.16 -0.43 -4.44
N ILE A 33 -2.28 0.10 -3.97
CA ILE A 33 -2.68 1.48 -4.17
C ILE A 33 -2.68 2.15 -2.80
N TYR A 34 -1.76 3.11 -2.61
CA TYR A 34 -1.65 3.95 -1.44
C TYR A 34 -2.41 5.25 -1.72
N LEU A 35 -3.67 5.27 -1.33
CA LEU A 35 -4.67 6.26 -1.73
C LEU A 35 -4.90 7.26 -0.59
N ASP A 36 -4.02 8.25 -0.50
CA ASP A 36 -4.08 9.27 0.53
C ASP A 36 -5.07 10.37 0.14
N GLY A 37 -6.22 10.37 0.80
CA GLY A 37 -7.27 11.37 0.64
C GLY A 37 -7.40 12.32 1.82
N ASP A 38 -6.50 12.29 2.80
CA ASP A 38 -6.55 13.15 3.98
C ASP A 38 -6.06 14.58 3.66
N ASN A 39 -6.77 15.23 2.75
CA ASN A 39 -6.61 16.63 2.40
C ASN A 39 -7.74 17.06 1.45
N ASN A 40 -7.54 18.15 0.72
CA ASN A 40 -8.50 18.68 -0.24
C ASN A 40 -8.77 17.78 -1.47
N LEU A 41 -8.17 16.59 -1.56
CA LEU A 41 -8.39 15.59 -2.61
C LEU A 41 -9.29 14.41 -2.18
N GLU A 42 -9.79 14.37 -0.94
CA GLU A 42 -10.68 13.31 -0.39
C GLU A 42 -11.79 12.87 -1.37
N TYR A 43 -12.50 13.85 -1.95
CA TYR A 43 -13.58 13.58 -2.91
C TYR A 43 -13.10 12.73 -4.10
N TYR A 44 -11.90 13.04 -4.61
CA TYR A 44 -11.31 12.35 -5.76
C TYR A 44 -10.78 10.97 -5.37
N ALA A 45 -10.20 10.80 -4.16
CA ALA A 45 -9.88 9.47 -3.64
C ALA A 45 -11.13 8.57 -3.60
N GLY A 46 -12.29 9.14 -3.27
CA GLY A 46 -13.58 8.43 -3.34
C GLY A 46 -14.11 8.15 -4.76
N VAL A 47 -13.61 8.86 -5.79
CA VAL A 47 -13.87 8.56 -7.20
C VAL A 47 -12.96 7.43 -7.66
N GLU A 48 -11.66 7.54 -7.42
CA GLU A 48 -10.64 6.54 -7.76
C GLU A 48 -10.97 5.16 -7.16
N MET A 49 -11.38 5.12 -5.89
CA MET A 49 -11.80 3.88 -5.23
C MET A 49 -12.98 3.17 -5.92
N LYS A 50 -13.81 3.88 -6.69
CA LYS A 50 -14.90 3.28 -7.48
C LYS A 50 -14.44 2.77 -8.84
N GLU A 51 -13.34 3.29 -9.36
CA GLU A 51 -12.71 2.87 -10.62
C GLU A 51 -11.82 1.64 -10.39
N VAL A 52 -11.29 1.43 -9.18
CA VAL A 52 -10.55 0.21 -8.85
C VAL A 52 -11.43 -1.03 -8.97
N ASN A 53 -11.28 -1.74 -10.09
CA ASN A 53 -12.02 -2.95 -10.40
C ASN A 53 -11.06 -4.03 -10.92
N ALA A 54 -10.84 -5.06 -10.09
CA ALA A 54 -10.09 -6.24 -10.48
C ALA A 54 -11.05 -7.37 -10.83
N SER A 55 -11.41 -7.47 -12.11
CA SER A 55 -12.36 -8.49 -12.57
C SER A 55 -11.69 -9.86 -12.82
N ASP A 56 -10.38 -9.87 -13.10
CA ASP A 56 -9.58 -11.08 -13.31
C ASP A 56 -9.07 -11.68 -11.98
N ALA A 57 -8.92 -13.00 -11.96
CA ALA A 57 -8.37 -13.73 -10.82
C ALA A 57 -6.84 -13.73 -10.80
N ASP A 58 -6.16 -13.24 -11.84
CA ASP A 58 -4.70 -13.22 -11.95
C ASP A 58 -4.07 -12.00 -11.28
N ILE A 59 -4.88 -11.16 -10.63
CA ILE A 59 -4.43 -9.99 -9.87
C ILE A 59 -5.10 -9.90 -8.50
N ASP A 60 -4.32 -9.54 -7.49
CA ASP A 60 -4.81 -9.03 -6.20
C ASP A 60 -4.57 -7.53 -6.13
N VAL A 61 -5.62 -6.74 -5.87
CA VAL A 61 -5.48 -5.30 -5.67
C VAL A 61 -5.73 -4.96 -4.21
N LEU A 62 -4.74 -4.36 -3.56
CA LEU A 62 -4.79 -3.93 -2.18
C LEU A 62 -4.83 -2.41 -2.17
N VAL A 63 -5.83 -1.82 -1.52
CA VAL A 63 -5.98 -0.36 -1.43
C VAL A 63 -5.93 0.06 0.02
N LEU A 64 -4.84 0.69 0.44
CA LEU A 64 -4.82 1.43 1.70
C LEU A 64 -5.33 2.83 1.41
N LYS A 65 -6.52 3.12 1.93
CA LYS A 65 -7.18 4.40 1.70
C LYS A 65 -7.33 5.16 3.00
N ASP A 66 -7.04 6.45 2.94
CA ASP A 66 -7.35 7.39 4.01
C ASP A 66 -8.34 8.46 3.54
N ASP A 67 -9.10 9.04 4.47
CA ASP A 67 -10.06 10.12 4.24
C ASP A 67 -9.75 11.27 5.22
N TRP A 68 -10.25 12.48 4.95
CA TRP A 68 -9.92 13.69 5.74
C TRP A 68 -10.52 13.72 7.17
N GLY A 69 -11.09 12.64 7.65
CA GLY A 69 -11.79 12.59 8.91
C GLY A 69 -10.89 12.21 10.07
N THR A 70 -11.41 11.30 10.87
CA THR A 70 -10.60 10.62 11.88
C THR A 70 -11.09 9.19 12.01
N ASN A 71 -10.17 8.27 12.29
CA ASN A 71 -10.43 6.84 12.38
C ASN A 71 -10.99 6.24 11.07
N ASP A 72 -10.56 6.76 9.93
CA ASP A 72 -11.06 6.46 8.59
C ASP A 72 -10.03 5.85 7.64
N THR A 73 -8.82 5.54 8.12
CA THR A 73 -7.88 4.72 7.34
C THR A 73 -8.35 3.27 7.24
N HIS A 74 -8.56 2.80 6.00
CA HIS A 74 -9.14 1.49 5.71
C HIS A 74 -8.32 0.75 4.65
N LEU A 75 -8.06 -0.55 4.88
CA LEU A 75 -7.45 -1.43 3.89
C LEU A 75 -8.52 -2.26 3.19
N TYR A 76 -8.49 -2.28 1.87
CA TYR A 76 -9.37 -3.06 1.02
C TYR A 76 -8.60 -4.07 0.18
N HIS A 77 -9.24 -5.19 -0.11
CA HIS A 77 -8.82 -6.16 -1.11
C HIS A 77 -9.89 -6.23 -2.19
N VAL A 78 -9.50 -5.95 -3.44
CA VAL A 78 -10.35 -6.02 -4.62
C VAL A 78 -9.89 -7.19 -5.48
N ARG A 79 -10.79 -8.14 -5.73
CA ARG A 79 -10.55 -9.31 -6.57
C ARG A 79 -11.85 -9.90 -7.09
N ASN A 80 -11.86 -10.39 -8.33
CA ASN A 80 -13.04 -10.97 -8.98
C ASN A 80 -14.29 -10.09 -8.85
N GLY A 81 -14.15 -8.78 -9.05
CA GLY A 81 -15.22 -7.79 -8.93
C GLY A 81 -15.79 -7.62 -7.51
N THR A 82 -15.08 -8.11 -6.48
CA THR A 82 -15.50 -8.01 -5.08
C THR A 82 -14.50 -7.18 -4.29
N THR A 83 -15.01 -6.14 -3.62
CA THR A 83 -14.24 -5.32 -2.66
C THR A 83 -14.54 -5.77 -1.25
N THR A 84 -13.51 -6.24 -0.54
CA THR A 84 -13.59 -6.69 0.85
C THR A 84 -12.71 -5.82 1.73
N ARG A 85 -13.25 -5.31 2.84
CA ARG A 85 -12.44 -4.61 3.84
C ARG A 85 -11.65 -5.59 4.69
N LEU A 86 -10.37 -5.30 4.88
CA LEU A 86 -9.42 -6.08 5.68
C LEU A 86 -9.10 -5.38 7.00
N TYR A 87 -8.61 -6.15 7.96
CA TYR A 87 -8.28 -5.67 9.31
C TYR A 87 -6.95 -6.25 9.77
N PRO A 88 -5.82 -5.88 9.11
CA PRO A 88 -4.52 -6.37 9.53
C PRO A 88 -4.15 -5.77 10.90
N SER A 89 -3.38 -6.51 11.69
CA SER A 89 -3.09 -6.11 13.07
C SER A 89 -2.18 -4.88 13.21
N TRP A 90 -1.45 -4.53 12.15
CA TRP A 90 -0.58 -3.34 12.13
C TRP A 90 -1.37 -2.06 11.85
N LEU A 91 -2.53 -2.16 11.19
CA LEU A 91 -3.32 -1.00 10.80
C LEU A 91 -4.15 -0.54 11.99
N GLY A 92 -3.90 0.70 12.40
CA GLY A 92 -4.73 1.41 13.36
C GLY A 92 -6.12 1.74 12.80
N ARG A 93 -6.80 2.68 13.45
CA ARG A 93 -8.00 3.28 12.87
C ARG A 93 -7.66 4.51 12.03
N GLU A 94 -6.59 5.18 12.39
CA GLU A 94 -5.94 6.27 11.66
C GLU A 94 -4.50 5.88 11.41
N ALA A 95 -3.99 6.12 10.21
CA ALA A 95 -2.58 6.04 9.88
C ALA A 95 -2.11 7.42 9.41
N ASN A 96 -0.85 7.76 9.68
CA ASN A 96 -0.22 8.92 9.05
C ASN A 96 0.20 8.49 7.64
N MET A 97 -0.48 8.97 6.60
CA MET A 97 -0.15 8.61 5.23
C MET A 97 1.15 9.27 4.74
N GLY A 98 1.58 10.36 5.39
CA GLY A 98 2.88 11.00 5.21
C GLY A 98 4.06 10.27 5.86
N ASP A 99 3.83 9.18 6.61
CA ASP A 99 4.86 8.45 7.36
C ASP A 99 5.40 7.24 6.57
N GLY A 100 6.73 7.15 6.44
CA GLY A 100 7.40 6.03 5.81
C GLY A 100 7.13 4.68 6.49
N ASP A 101 6.91 4.66 7.81
CA ASP A 101 6.59 3.42 8.54
C ASP A 101 5.21 2.86 8.13
N THR A 102 4.24 3.74 7.81
CA THR A 102 2.93 3.34 7.28
C THR A 102 3.09 2.69 5.91
N LEU A 103 3.85 3.32 5.01
CA LEU A 103 4.14 2.77 3.68
C LEU A 103 4.85 1.41 3.78
N ALA A 104 5.89 1.31 4.62
CA ALA A 104 6.66 0.08 4.80
C ALA A 104 5.76 -1.07 5.30
N ALA A 105 4.92 -0.79 6.30
CA ALA A 105 3.98 -1.76 6.85
C ALA A 105 2.98 -2.24 5.81
N PHE A 106 2.44 -1.33 4.99
CA PHE A 106 1.49 -1.64 3.93
C PHE A 106 2.12 -2.54 2.85
N VAL A 107 3.29 -2.17 2.33
CA VAL A 107 3.97 -2.90 1.25
C VAL A 107 4.36 -4.30 1.74
N ASN A 108 5.04 -4.38 2.89
CA ASN A 108 5.46 -5.66 3.46
C ASN A 108 4.26 -6.58 3.74
N TRP A 109 3.20 -6.05 4.36
CA TRP A 109 2.02 -6.84 4.65
C TRP A 109 1.32 -7.34 3.38
N SER A 110 1.20 -6.48 2.36
CA SER A 110 0.54 -6.82 1.09
C SER A 110 1.31 -7.92 0.36
N LEU A 111 2.62 -7.78 0.18
CA LEU A 111 3.45 -8.75 -0.52
C LEU A 111 3.63 -10.07 0.24
N SER A 112 3.60 -10.04 1.58
CA SER A 112 3.67 -11.26 2.40
C SER A 112 2.34 -12.01 2.46
N THR A 113 1.21 -11.30 2.41
CA THR A 113 -0.13 -11.89 2.50
C THR A 113 -0.66 -12.34 1.14
N TYR A 114 -0.35 -11.58 0.09
CA TYR A 114 -0.75 -11.82 -1.30
C TYR A 114 0.51 -11.82 -2.18
N PRO A 115 1.35 -12.87 -2.10
CA PRO A 115 2.55 -12.96 -2.91
C PRO A 115 2.19 -13.25 -4.38
N ALA A 116 2.88 -12.58 -5.29
CA ALA A 116 2.71 -12.74 -6.74
C ALA A 116 4.07 -12.69 -7.46
N ASN A 117 4.11 -12.99 -8.75
CA ASN A 117 5.35 -12.91 -9.54
C ASN A 117 5.74 -11.47 -9.85
N HIS A 118 4.76 -10.56 -9.88
CA HIS A 118 4.95 -9.16 -10.21
C HIS A 118 4.19 -8.25 -9.23
N SER A 119 4.71 -7.04 -9.07
CA SER A 119 4.24 -6.03 -8.13
C SER A 119 4.07 -4.66 -8.79
N LEU A 120 2.92 -4.04 -8.54
CA LEU A 120 2.68 -2.63 -8.80
C LEU A 120 2.47 -1.94 -7.46
N LEU A 121 3.15 -0.82 -7.23
CA LEU A 121 2.84 0.11 -6.14
C LEU A 121 2.50 1.45 -6.75
N THR A 122 1.33 2.00 -6.43
CA THR A 122 0.96 3.37 -6.78
C THR A 122 0.83 4.21 -5.52
N LEU A 123 1.51 5.36 -5.51
CA LEU A 123 1.33 6.42 -4.53
C LEU A 123 0.42 7.48 -5.18
N TRP A 124 -0.69 7.82 -4.54
CA TRP A 124 -1.69 8.75 -5.06
C TRP A 124 -1.98 9.80 -4.00
N ASP A 125 -1.86 11.08 -4.37
CA ASP A 125 -2.28 12.33 -3.73
C ASP A 125 -1.64 13.55 -4.46
N HIS A 126 -1.20 14.58 -3.71
CA HIS A 126 -0.35 15.68 -4.15
C HIS A 126 1.08 15.20 -4.34
N GLY A 127 1.76 15.84 -5.30
CA GLY A 127 3.16 15.59 -5.57
C GLY A 127 3.97 16.88 -5.62
N GLY A 128 5.17 16.80 -5.04
CA GLY A 128 6.11 17.92 -4.88
C GLY A 128 7.48 17.64 -5.49
N SER A 129 7.58 16.69 -6.43
CA SER A 129 8.86 16.23 -6.99
C SER A 129 9.80 15.79 -5.85
N PHE A 130 11.04 16.29 -5.80
CA PHE A 130 12.05 15.93 -4.80
C PHE A 130 11.63 16.21 -3.35
N VAL A 131 10.56 16.96 -3.10
CA VAL A 131 10.03 17.20 -1.76
C VAL A 131 9.32 15.96 -1.21
N GLY A 132 8.52 15.26 -2.02
CA GLY A 132 7.69 14.13 -1.60
C GLY A 132 6.31 14.09 -2.27
N CYS A 133 5.47 13.19 -1.80
CA CYS A 133 4.06 13.01 -2.16
C CYS A 133 3.22 12.67 -0.91
N CYS A 134 1.93 12.34 -1.07
CA CYS A 134 1.05 11.87 0.02
C CYS A 134 1.06 12.81 1.23
N VAL A 135 0.36 13.93 1.08
CA VAL A 135 0.22 14.99 2.07
C VAL A 135 -0.97 14.70 2.98
N ASP A 136 -0.67 14.29 4.20
CA ASP A 136 -1.63 14.01 5.25
C ASP A 136 -1.87 15.28 6.08
N SER A 137 -3.04 15.89 5.89
CA SER A 137 -3.38 17.18 6.47
C SER A 137 -3.73 17.12 7.96
N THR A 138 -4.29 16.01 8.46
CA THR A 138 -4.66 15.90 9.87
C THR A 138 -3.49 15.49 10.76
N ASN A 139 -2.44 14.89 10.18
CA ASN A 139 -1.21 14.52 10.88
C ASN A 139 -0.14 15.63 10.90
N GLY A 140 -0.57 16.89 10.95
CA GLY A 140 0.33 18.04 11.00
C GLY A 140 0.85 18.46 9.63
N SER A 141 0.11 18.12 8.56
CA SER A 141 0.53 18.35 7.18
C SER A 141 1.85 17.62 6.87
N ASP A 142 1.94 16.37 7.33
CA ASP A 142 3.09 15.55 7.05
C ASP A 142 3.12 15.20 5.56
N ILE A 143 4.32 14.97 5.04
CA ILE A 143 4.53 14.67 3.64
C ILE A 143 5.49 13.50 3.55
N LEU A 144 5.11 12.48 2.78
CA LEU A 144 5.95 11.33 2.54
C LEU A 144 7.12 11.74 1.64
N ARG A 145 8.29 11.98 2.24
CA ARG A 145 9.45 12.50 1.50
C ARG A 145 10.10 11.40 0.68
N ILE A 146 10.76 11.80 -0.41
CA ILE A 146 11.47 10.86 -1.29
C ILE A 146 12.45 9.93 -0.54
N PRO A 147 13.27 10.41 0.43
CA PRO A 147 14.13 9.50 1.19
C PRO A 147 13.37 8.56 2.13
N GLU A 148 12.18 8.97 2.62
CA GLU A 148 11.30 8.14 3.45
C GLU A 148 10.69 7.03 2.61
N ILE A 149 10.22 7.32 1.39
CA ILE A 149 9.74 6.31 0.42
C ILE A 149 10.83 5.28 0.16
N ARG A 150 12.06 5.74 -0.14
CA ARG A 150 13.19 4.83 -0.38
C ARG A 150 13.45 3.93 0.82
N SER A 151 13.54 4.51 2.02
CA SER A 151 13.84 3.74 3.24
C SER A 151 12.73 2.75 3.55
N ALA A 152 11.47 3.17 3.41
CA ALA A 152 10.30 2.33 3.60
C ALA A 152 10.28 1.12 2.66
N LEU A 153 10.64 1.31 1.39
CA LEU A 153 10.71 0.23 0.42
C LEU A 153 11.93 -0.67 0.65
N GLU A 154 13.10 -0.13 1.01
CA GLU A 154 14.26 -0.95 1.42
C GLU A 154 13.90 -1.84 2.63
N ASP A 155 13.21 -1.28 3.63
CA ASP A 155 12.77 -2.01 4.82
C ASP A 155 11.70 -3.07 4.52
N ALA A 156 10.73 -2.74 3.66
CA ALA A 156 9.62 -3.64 3.32
C ALA A 156 10.04 -4.80 2.41
N LEU A 157 10.97 -4.55 1.49
CA LEU A 157 11.37 -5.52 0.45
C LEU A 157 12.62 -6.33 0.84
N GLY A 158 13.43 -5.80 1.77
CA GLY A 158 14.69 -6.37 2.18
C GLY A 158 15.80 -6.20 1.15
N ASP A 159 16.98 -6.74 1.47
CA ASP A 159 18.21 -6.57 0.68
C ASP A 159 18.01 -6.99 -0.80
N GLY A 160 18.07 -6.00 -1.69
CA GLY A 160 17.97 -6.20 -3.14
C GLY A 160 16.55 -6.44 -3.66
N GLY A 161 15.54 -6.38 -2.78
CA GLY A 161 14.13 -6.43 -3.17
C GLY A 161 13.70 -5.15 -3.89
N ARG A 162 12.76 -5.31 -4.83
CA ARG A 162 12.30 -4.23 -5.72
C ARG A 162 10.82 -4.39 -6.01
N ILE A 163 10.14 -3.26 -6.21
CA ILE A 163 8.84 -3.21 -6.87
C ILE A 163 9.07 -3.25 -8.39
N ASP A 164 8.31 -4.06 -9.13
CA ASP A 164 8.47 -4.12 -10.59
C ASP A 164 8.07 -2.78 -11.22
N VAL A 165 6.92 -2.22 -10.80
CA VAL A 165 6.44 -0.90 -11.25
C VAL A 165 6.06 -0.02 -10.06
N LEU A 166 6.75 1.11 -9.89
CA LEU A 166 6.38 2.17 -8.96
C LEU A 166 5.71 3.31 -9.74
N GLY A 167 4.41 3.48 -9.51
CA GLY A 167 3.60 4.56 -10.03
C GLY A 167 3.50 5.72 -9.04
N PHE A 168 3.72 6.93 -9.51
CA PHE A 168 3.33 8.15 -8.84
C PHE A 168 2.13 8.74 -9.56
N ALA A 169 0.95 8.54 -8.97
CA ALA A 169 -0.30 9.17 -9.37
C ALA A 169 -0.43 10.61 -8.87
N ASP A 170 0.71 11.30 -8.83
CA ASP A 170 0.87 12.63 -8.26
C ASP A 170 1.46 13.61 -9.28
N CYS A 171 1.45 14.88 -8.89
CA CYS A 171 2.07 15.95 -9.66
C CYS A 171 3.61 15.89 -9.63
N LEU A 172 4.26 16.18 -10.76
CA LEU A 172 5.70 16.51 -10.83
C LEU A 172 6.69 15.38 -10.45
N MET A 173 6.24 14.13 -10.33
CA MET A 173 7.09 13.03 -9.85
C MET A 173 8.02 12.42 -10.91
N SER A 174 7.82 12.72 -12.20
CA SER A 174 8.77 12.34 -13.26
C SER A 174 9.94 13.31 -13.34
N SER A 175 10.80 13.28 -12.33
CA SER A 175 12.03 14.07 -12.26
C SER A 175 13.23 13.15 -12.09
N VAL A 176 14.41 13.61 -12.53
CA VAL A 176 15.64 12.79 -12.45
C VAL A 176 16.06 12.55 -11.01
N GLU A 177 15.78 13.51 -10.12
CA GLU A 177 16.03 13.42 -8.68
C GLU A 177 15.22 12.29 -8.05
N VAL A 178 13.91 12.26 -8.30
CA VAL A 178 13.02 11.20 -7.81
C VAL A 178 13.41 9.85 -8.41
N ALA A 179 13.61 9.78 -9.73
CA ALA A 179 14.01 8.54 -10.40
C ALA A 179 15.34 7.99 -9.87
N SER A 180 16.30 8.85 -9.57
CA SER A 180 17.58 8.44 -9.00
C SER A 180 17.44 7.84 -7.61
N GLU A 181 16.54 8.37 -6.78
CA GLU A 181 16.29 7.83 -5.44
C GLU A 181 15.49 6.53 -5.47
N MET A 182 14.60 6.36 -6.45
CA MET A 182 13.77 5.15 -6.58
C MET A 182 14.47 4.00 -7.33
N ALA A 183 15.50 4.28 -8.14
CA ALA A 183 16.24 3.27 -8.92
C ALA A 183 16.77 2.04 -8.14
N PRO A 184 17.12 2.14 -6.83
CA PRO A 184 17.51 0.99 -6.02
C PRO A 184 16.35 0.06 -5.66
N VAL A 185 15.12 0.59 -5.54
CA VAL A 185 13.93 -0.07 -4.96
C VAL A 185 12.81 -0.34 -5.97
N ALA A 186 12.93 0.15 -7.21
CA ALA A 186 11.98 -0.12 -8.28
C ALA A 186 12.70 -0.44 -9.59
N ASP A 187 12.11 -1.32 -10.41
CA ASP A 187 12.62 -1.63 -11.74
C ASP A 187 12.14 -0.61 -12.79
N TYR A 188 10.88 -0.18 -12.69
CA TYR A 188 10.32 0.91 -13.47
C TYR A 188 9.66 1.94 -12.57
N MET A 189 9.82 3.22 -12.92
CA MET A 189 9.10 4.33 -12.31
C MET A 189 8.21 4.97 -13.38
N VAL A 190 6.96 5.21 -13.04
CA VAL A 190 5.98 5.91 -13.87
C VAL A 190 5.47 7.13 -13.11
N GLY A 191 5.42 8.28 -13.76
CA GLY A 191 4.91 9.51 -13.18
C GLY A 191 4.85 10.60 -14.23
N SER A 192 4.44 11.80 -13.84
CA SER A 192 4.35 12.95 -14.74
C SER A 192 5.36 14.05 -14.42
N GLU A 193 5.86 14.71 -15.45
CA GLU A 193 6.69 15.91 -15.34
C GLU A 193 5.86 17.17 -14.98
N LYS A 194 4.53 17.08 -15.08
CA LYS A 194 3.61 18.20 -14.93
C LYS A 194 2.71 18.04 -13.72
N VAL A 195 2.04 19.12 -13.36
CA VAL A 195 0.85 19.06 -12.52
C VAL A 195 -0.30 18.41 -13.30
N GLY A 196 -1.09 17.59 -12.60
CA GLY A 196 -2.33 17.01 -13.09
C GLY A 196 -3.51 17.37 -12.19
N TRP A 197 -4.67 16.84 -12.52
CA TRP A 197 -5.88 16.96 -11.70
C TRP A 197 -6.22 15.59 -11.15
N ALA A 198 -6.53 15.53 -9.85
CA ALA A 198 -6.77 14.29 -9.11
C ALA A 198 -7.91 13.42 -9.68
N CYS A 199 -8.85 14.01 -10.42
CA CYS A 199 -9.61 13.29 -11.44
C CYS A 199 -10.09 14.34 -12.46
N ALA A 200 -9.79 14.15 -13.75
CA ALA A 200 -10.36 14.98 -14.80
C ALA A 200 -10.23 14.36 -16.19
N THR A 201 -11.25 14.63 -17.00
CA THR A 201 -11.32 14.41 -18.45
C THR A 201 -10.24 15.14 -19.27
N GLU A 202 -9.36 15.93 -18.63
CA GLU A 202 -8.13 16.50 -19.20
C GLU A 202 -7.04 16.63 -18.11
N GLY A 203 -5.89 15.95 -18.25
CA GLY A 203 -4.81 15.95 -17.26
C GLY A 203 -4.10 14.60 -17.15
N ILE A 204 -3.30 14.42 -16.10
CA ILE A 204 -2.81 13.09 -15.67
C ILE A 204 -4.02 12.37 -15.07
N ASN A 205 -4.53 11.34 -15.74
CA ASN A 205 -5.58 10.47 -15.21
C ASN A 205 -4.97 9.08 -15.02
N TRP A 206 -4.99 8.58 -13.78
CA TRP A 206 -4.61 7.20 -13.49
C TRP A 206 -5.88 6.36 -13.47
N ASP A 207 -6.36 6.02 -14.68
CA ASP A 207 -7.52 5.14 -14.82
C ASP A 207 -7.14 3.73 -14.33
N PHE A 208 -7.47 3.45 -13.06
CA PHE A 208 -7.06 2.21 -12.43
C PHE A 208 -7.74 0.98 -13.06
N ASP A 209 -8.96 1.11 -13.60
CA ASP A 209 -9.64 0.02 -14.32
C ASP A 209 -8.82 -0.37 -15.55
N ASP A 210 -8.46 0.61 -16.40
CA ASP A 210 -7.64 0.40 -17.60
C ASP A 210 -6.23 -0.15 -17.27
N ILE A 211 -5.59 0.37 -16.22
CA ILE A 211 -4.25 -0.09 -15.80
C ILE A 211 -4.31 -1.54 -15.32
N ILE A 212 -5.27 -1.87 -14.44
CA ILE A 212 -5.46 -3.22 -13.91
C ILE A 212 -5.77 -4.20 -15.04
N ASP A 213 -6.65 -3.84 -15.97
CA ASP A 213 -6.97 -4.66 -17.13
C ASP A 213 -5.76 -4.89 -18.04
N TYR A 214 -4.88 -3.88 -18.24
CA TYR A 214 -3.66 -4.05 -19.03
C TYR A 214 -2.65 -5.01 -18.38
N MET A 215 -2.62 -5.13 -17.05
CA MET A 215 -1.67 -5.99 -16.34
C MET A 215 -1.95 -7.48 -16.51
N VAL A 216 -3.22 -7.85 -16.73
CA VAL A 216 -3.69 -9.25 -16.76
C VAL A 216 -3.98 -9.79 -18.16
N ASN A 217 -3.72 -9.00 -19.21
CA ASN A 217 -3.92 -9.36 -20.62
C ASN A 217 -2.60 -9.44 -21.42
#